data_AF-A0A537F0X6-F1
#
_entry.id   AF-A0A537F0X6-F1
#
_cell.length_a   1.000
_cell.length_b   1.000
_cell.length_c   1.000
_cell.angle_alpha   90.00
_cell.angle_beta   90.00
_cell.angle_gamma   90.00
#
_symmetry.space_group_name_H-M   'P 1'
#
loop_
_entity.id
_entity.type
_entity.pdbx_description
1 polymer ?
#
loop_
_entity_poly.entity_id
_entity_poly.type
_entity_poly.pdbx_seq_one_letter_code
_entity_poly.pdbx_strand_id
1 'polypeptide(L)'
;MPSFGLVQEILEKWRRGARGPLPQLTPLKLLEAVLVIDEEGPVGRRLLALALGINDGVARGLLERLADEGLVSVGEAGVKLSKNGKTRLSHLLSDLSVKKIERLELNEIVPEYVAVAIHLADAYKQGITGIAQRDEAVRAGAEGAITFGIKQGRLVSPPDGKDVAELSPGDDLLLRQTFSPSENDMIVIGLAKDRYRALAGGLAAIFSLSQK
;
A
#
# COMPACT_ATOMS: atom_id res chain seq x y z
N MET A 1 -11.84 2.17 15.43
CA MET A 1 -11.90 1.97 13.97
C MET A 1 -10.97 2.98 13.33
N PRO A 2 -10.10 2.59 12.38
CA PRO A 2 -9.26 3.56 11.68
C PRO A 2 -10.15 4.59 11.00
N SER A 3 -9.90 5.87 11.29
CA SER A 3 -10.64 6.98 10.70
C SER A 3 -10.15 7.15 9.27
N PHE A 4 -10.93 6.67 8.30
CA PHE A 4 -10.74 6.98 6.88
C PHE A 4 -11.02 8.47 6.53
N GLY A 5 -11.11 9.34 7.54
CA GLY A 5 -11.56 10.72 7.44
C GLY A 5 -10.82 11.52 6.37
N LEU A 6 -9.49 11.42 6.28
CA LEU A 6 -8.73 12.15 5.27
C LEU A 6 -9.04 11.67 3.84
N VAL A 7 -9.11 10.36 3.64
CA VAL A 7 -9.33 9.79 2.31
C VAL A 7 -10.76 10.05 1.85
N GLN A 8 -11.74 9.92 2.76
CA GLN A 8 -13.12 10.29 2.51
C GLN A 8 -13.27 11.80 2.28
N GLU A 9 -12.61 12.64 3.08
CA GLU A 9 -12.62 14.10 2.91
C GLU A 9 -12.10 14.52 1.52
N ILE A 10 -10.98 13.93 1.06
CA ILE A 10 -10.43 14.22 -0.28
C ILE A 10 -11.39 13.73 -1.37
N LEU A 11 -12.04 12.58 -1.20
CA LEU A 11 -13.01 12.05 -2.16
C LEU A 11 -14.33 12.82 -2.18
N GLU A 12 -14.80 13.29 -1.02
CA GLU A 12 -16.02 14.10 -0.89
C GLU A 12 -15.81 15.48 -1.54
N LYS A 13 -14.68 16.13 -1.26
CA LYS A 13 -14.26 17.35 -1.97
C LYS A 13 -13.98 17.09 -3.45
N TRP A 14 -13.79 15.83 -3.85
CA TRP A 14 -13.61 15.49 -5.27
C TRP A 14 -14.87 15.79 -6.11
N ARG A 15 -16.07 15.73 -5.52
CA ARG A 15 -17.33 15.86 -6.27
C ARG A 15 -17.57 17.31 -6.72
N ARG A 16 -17.17 17.67 -7.95
CA ARG A 16 -17.56 18.94 -8.58
C ARG A 16 -18.99 18.82 -9.13
N GLY A 17 -19.98 19.19 -8.32
CA GLY A 17 -21.38 19.32 -8.75
C GLY A 17 -22.09 18.00 -9.10
N ALA A 18 -23.40 18.10 -9.34
CA ALA A 18 -24.30 16.95 -9.46
C ALA A 18 -24.26 16.21 -10.82
N ARG A 19 -23.45 16.63 -11.80
CA ARG A 19 -23.59 16.22 -13.22
C ARG A 19 -22.32 15.74 -13.93
N GLY A 20 -21.22 15.45 -13.22
CA GLY A 20 -20.06 14.77 -13.80
C GLY A 20 -20.07 13.27 -13.47
N PRO A 21 -19.52 12.39 -14.32
CA PRO A 21 -19.29 11.00 -13.93
C PRO A 21 -18.44 10.98 -12.66
N LEU A 22 -18.79 10.10 -11.72
CA LEU A 22 -18.01 9.93 -10.50
C LEU A 22 -16.56 9.65 -10.91
N PRO A 23 -15.58 10.31 -10.27
CA PRO A 23 -14.20 9.90 -10.47
C PRO A 23 -14.08 8.41 -10.18
N GLN A 24 -13.47 7.65 -11.09
CA GLN A 24 -13.15 6.24 -10.87
C GLN A 24 -12.00 6.06 -9.86
N LEU A 25 -11.82 7.01 -8.93
CA LEU A 25 -10.71 7.04 -8.01
C LEU A 25 -11.17 6.54 -6.64
N THR A 26 -10.64 5.40 -6.24
CA THR A 26 -10.93 4.78 -4.94
C THR A 26 -10.02 5.36 -3.85
N PRO A 27 -10.39 5.20 -2.56
CA PRO A 27 -9.50 5.47 -1.44
C PRO A 27 -8.10 4.88 -1.61
N LEU A 28 -8.04 3.64 -2.06
CA LEU A 28 -6.83 2.90 -2.33
C LEU A 28 -5.97 3.60 -3.39
N LYS A 29 -6.58 4.00 -4.51
CA LYS A 29 -5.89 4.65 -5.62
C LYS A 29 -5.33 6.03 -5.26
N LEU A 30 -5.98 6.74 -4.34
CA LEU A 30 -5.46 7.98 -3.77
C LEU A 30 -4.22 7.73 -2.90
N LEU A 31 -4.26 6.73 -2.01
CA LEU A 31 -3.11 6.36 -1.18
C LEU A 31 -1.93 5.90 -2.03
N GLU A 32 -2.17 5.04 -3.04
CA GLU A 32 -1.16 4.64 -4.03
C GLU A 32 -0.48 5.87 -4.65
N ALA A 33 -1.27 6.86 -5.09
CA ALA A 33 -0.74 8.06 -5.72
C ALA A 33 0.16 8.87 -4.79
N VAL A 34 -0.28 9.10 -3.55
CA VAL A 34 0.47 9.87 -2.56
C VAL A 34 1.78 9.17 -2.20
N LEU A 35 1.77 7.83 -2.07
CA LEU A 35 2.98 7.04 -1.83
C LEU A 35 3.95 7.10 -3.01
N VAL A 36 3.47 6.96 -4.25
CA VAL A 36 4.30 7.10 -5.46
C VAL A 36 4.93 8.50 -5.54
N ILE A 37 4.17 9.55 -5.22
CA ILE A 37 4.68 10.93 -5.21
C ILE A 37 5.73 11.15 -4.10
N ASP A 38 5.57 10.54 -2.93
CA ASP A 38 6.55 10.68 -1.84
C ASP A 38 7.88 10.00 -2.18
N GLU A 39 7.81 8.81 -2.77
CA GLU A 39 8.97 7.98 -3.06
C GLU A 39 9.72 8.41 -4.32
N GLU A 40 8.99 8.75 -5.41
CA GLU A 40 9.58 9.04 -6.72
C GLU A 40 9.53 10.53 -7.10
N GLY A 41 9.02 11.40 -6.23
CA GLY A 41 8.89 12.83 -6.48
C GLY A 41 10.21 13.50 -6.88
N PRO A 42 10.24 14.36 -7.94
CA PRO A 42 9.09 14.94 -8.63
C PRO A 42 8.53 14.02 -9.72
N VAL A 43 7.22 13.81 -9.71
CA VAL A 43 6.53 12.97 -10.69
C VAL A 43 5.69 13.80 -11.65
N GLY A 44 5.71 13.42 -12.93
CA GLY A 44 4.85 13.99 -13.96
C GLY A 44 3.54 13.20 -14.12
N ARG A 45 2.56 13.81 -14.81
CA ARG A 45 1.25 13.21 -15.10
C ARG A 45 1.35 11.82 -15.74
N ARG A 46 2.24 11.65 -16.73
CA ARG A 46 2.41 10.39 -17.47
C ARG A 46 2.92 9.26 -16.58
N LEU A 47 3.91 9.55 -15.73
CA LEU A 47 4.44 8.59 -14.77
C LEU A 47 3.33 8.17 -13.80
N LEU A 48 2.58 9.13 -13.26
CA LEU A 48 1.49 8.84 -12.34
C LEU A 48 0.37 8.02 -13.02
N ALA A 49 0.01 8.35 -14.26
CA ALA A 49 -0.98 7.59 -15.03
C ALA A 49 -0.54 6.12 -15.23
N LEU A 50 0.72 5.92 -15.60
CA LEU A 50 1.32 4.59 -15.77
C LEU A 50 1.34 3.82 -14.45
N ALA A 51 1.88 4.41 -13.39
CA ALA A 51 2.00 3.80 -12.07
C ALA A 51 0.65 3.34 -11.52
N LEU A 52 -0.38 4.18 -11.68
CA LEU A 52 -1.70 3.91 -11.13
C LEU A 52 -2.60 3.08 -12.06
N GLY A 53 -2.19 2.85 -13.31
CA GLY A 53 -3.02 2.18 -14.32
C GLY A 53 -4.28 2.96 -14.69
N ILE A 54 -4.21 4.29 -14.70
CA ILE A 54 -5.34 5.20 -14.97
C ILE A 54 -5.10 6.01 -16.25
N ASN A 55 -6.16 6.58 -16.83
CA ASN A 55 -6.01 7.46 -17.98
C ASN A 55 -5.43 8.84 -17.60
N ASP A 56 -4.80 9.49 -18.57
CA ASP A 56 -4.14 10.80 -18.44
C ASP A 56 -5.07 11.89 -17.88
N GLY A 57 -6.36 11.86 -18.23
CA GLY A 57 -7.35 12.83 -17.76
C GLY A 57 -7.61 12.71 -16.26
N VAL A 58 -7.71 11.46 -15.76
CA VAL A 58 -7.87 11.17 -14.33
C VAL A 58 -6.60 11.54 -13.57
N ALA A 59 -5.41 11.22 -14.10
CA ALA A 59 -4.14 11.60 -13.50
C ALA A 59 -3.97 13.13 -13.40
N ARG A 60 -4.38 13.88 -14.44
CA ARG A 60 -4.40 15.36 -14.38
C ARG A 60 -5.30 15.86 -13.26
N GLY A 61 -6.54 15.38 -13.21
CA GLY A 61 -7.51 15.79 -12.20
C GLY A 61 -7.06 15.44 -10.77
N LEU A 62 -6.34 14.32 -10.60
CA LEU A 62 -5.73 13.93 -9.33
C LEU A 62 -4.65 14.90 -8.88
N LEU A 63 -3.70 15.21 -9.76
CA LEU A 63 -2.61 16.14 -9.43
C LEU A 63 -3.13 17.55 -9.12
N GLU A 64 -4.10 18.05 -9.90
CA GLU A 64 -4.74 19.35 -9.66
C GLU A 64 -5.37 19.40 -8.26
N ARG A 65 -6.07 18.36 -7.85
CA ARG A 65 -6.75 18.34 -6.53
C ARG A 65 -5.80 18.18 -5.37
N LEU A 66 -4.79 17.32 -5.52
CA LEU A 66 -3.73 17.23 -4.52
C LEU A 66 -3.06 18.59 -4.32
N ALA A 67 -2.92 19.39 -5.39
CA ALA A 67 -2.37 20.73 -5.31
C ALA A 67 -3.35 21.72 -4.66
N ASP A 68 -4.64 21.68 -5.04
CA ASP A 68 -5.71 22.50 -4.47
C ASP A 68 -5.84 22.28 -2.95
N GLU A 69 -5.70 21.04 -2.46
CA GLU A 69 -5.70 20.69 -1.03
C GLU A 69 -4.34 20.94 -0.34
N GLY A 70 -3.35 21.46 -1.07
CA GLY A 70 -2.01 21.76 -0.54
C GLY A 70 -1.22 20.52 -0.10
N LEU A 71 -1.55 19.33 -0.61
CA LEU A 71 -0.84 18.08 -0.33
C LEU A 71 0.42 17.93 -1.18
N VAL A 72 0.47 18.58 -2.34
CA VAL A 72 1.64 18.57 -3.22
C VAL A 72 2.10 19.98 -3.57
N SER A 73 3.38 20.10 -3.93
CA SER A 73 3.94 21.28 -4.57
C SER A 73 4.23 20.99 -6.04
N VAL A 74 3.95 21.96 -6.91
CA VAL A 74 4.18 21.89 -8.35
C VAL A 74 5.46 22.65 -8.67
N GLY A 75 6.38 22.02 -9.40
CA GLY A 75 7.57 22.65 -9.96
C GLY A 75 7.75 22.27 -11.43
N GLU A 76 8.76 22.86 -12.08
CA GLU A 76 9.04 22.63 -13.50
C GLU A 76 9.29 21.16 -13.85
N ALA A 77 9.92 20.42 -12.94
CA ALA A 77 10.23 19.00 -13.10
C ALA A 77 9.04 18.06 -12.80
N GLY A 78 7.93 18.57 -12.26
CA GLY A 78 6.77 17.77 -11.84
C GLY A 78 6.33 18.08 -10.40
N VAL A 79 5.66 17.10 -9.80
CA VAL A 79 4.94 17.26 -8.53
C VAL A 79 5.61 16.47 -7.42
N LYS A 80 5.79 17.07 -6.23
CA LYS A 80 6.31 16.42 -5.01
C LYS A 80 5.32 16.58 -3.85
N LEU A 81 5.41 15.73 -2.83
CA LEU A 81 4.66 16.00 -1.59
C LEU A 81 5.13 17.31 -0.95
N SER A 82 4.16 18.11 -0.53
CA SER A 82 4.40 19.28 0.30
C SER A 82 4.73 18.83 1.74
N LYS A 83 5.18 19.75 2.60
CA LYS A 83 5.34 19.47 4.04
C LYS A 83 4.01 18.98 4.66
N ASN A 84 2.90 19.62 4.31
CA ASN A 84 1.56 19.21 4.74
C ASN A 84 1.21 17.82 4.21
N GLY A 85 1.50 17.54 2.93
CA GLY A 85 1.29 16.22 2.33
C GLY A 85 2.02 15.10 3.07
N LYS A 86 3.29 15.31 3.43
CA LYS A 86 4.06 14.34 4.21
C LYS A 86 3.46 14.09 5.60
N THR A 87 3.05 15.14 6.30
CA THR A 87 2.37 15.01 7.60
C THR A 87 1.03 14.27 7.47
N ARG A 88 0.26 14.55 6.42
CA ARG A 88 -1.02 13.87 6.17
C ARG A 88 -0.83 12.41 5.81
N LEU A 89 0.18 12.10 4.99
CA LEU A 89 0.55 10.72 4.67
C LEU A 89 0.99 9.96 5.93
N SER A 90 1.84 10.54 6.78
CA SER A 90 2.30 9.86 8.00
C SER A 90 1.14 9.57 8.96
N HIS A 91 0.19 10.49 9.10
CA HIS A 91 -1.02 10.25 9.91
C HIS A 91 -1.88 9.12 9.32
N LEU A 92 -2.09 9.13 8.00
CA LEU A 92 -2.86 8.07 7.32
C LEU A 92 -2.21 6.69 7.47
N LEU A 93 -0.89 6.61 7.32
CA LEU A 93 -0.15 5.36 7.54
C LEU A 93 -0.26 4.91 9.00
N SER A 94 -0.15 5.83 9.95
CA SER A 94 -0.35 5.54 11.37
C SER A 94 -1.75 5.04 11.68
N ASP A 95 -2.80 5.62 11.08
CA ASP A 95 -4.18 5.17 11.24
C ASP A 95 -4.38 3.74 10.70
N LEU A 96 -3.69 3.40 9.62
CA LEU A 96 -3.65 2.04 9.06
C LEU A 96 -2.68 1.11 9.81
N SER A 97 -2.06 1.57 10.89
CA SER A 97 -1.02 0.86 11.64
C SER A 97 0.21 0.47 10.81
N VAL A 98 0.43 1.13 9.67
CA VAL A 98 1.59 0.90 8.81
C VAL A 98 2.83 1.54 9.45
N LYS A 99 3.80 0.71 9.83
CA LYS A 99 5.10 1.12 10.36
C LYS A 99 6.10 1.43 9.25
N LYS A 100 6.09 0.60 8.20
CA LYS A 100 7.12 0.64 7.15
C LYS A 100 6.61 -0.02 5.86
N ILE A 101 7.07 0.49 4.71
CA ILE A 101 6.84 -0.07 3.38
C ILE A 101 8.21 -0.18 2.71
N GLU A 102 8.56 -1.37 2.23
CA GLU A 102 9.85 -1.61 1.57
C GLU A 102 9.69 -2.50 0.35
N ARG A 103 10.52 -2.25 -0.66
CA ARG A 103 10.70 -3.18 -1.77
C ARG A 103 11.71 -4.25 -1.34
N LEU A 104 11.41 -5.51 -1.63
CA LEU A 104 12.27 -6.65 -1.31
C LEU A 104 12.50 -7.55 -2.52
N GLU A 105 13.55 -8.37 -2.41
CA GLU A 105 13.85 -9.48 -3.30
C GLU A 105 13.75 -10.76 -2.46
N LEU A 106 12.64 -11.48 -2.59
CA LEU A 106 12.38 -12.74 -1.88
C LEU A 106 12.84 -13.90 -2.76
N ASN A 107 13.99 -14.49 -2.42
CA ASN A 107 14.65 -15.44 -3.32
C ASN A 107 14.19 -16.89 -3.13
N GLU A 108 13.63 -17.21 -1.97
CA GLU A 108 13.22 -18.57 -1.63
C GLU A 108 11.71 -18.77 -1.80
N ILE A 109 10.92 -17.73 -1.52
CA ILE A 109 9.46 -17.79 -1.57
C ILE A 109 8.92 -17.52 -2.99
N VAL A 110 9.35 -16.43 -3.63
CA VAL A 110 8.80 -15.94 -4.92
C VAL A 110 9.84 -15.17 -5.74
N PRO A 111 10.87 -15.86 -6.26
CA PRO A 111 12.01 -15.22 -6.94
C PRO A 111 11.65 -14.51 -8.25
N GLU A 112 10.50 -14.82 -8.86
CA GLU A 112 10.10 -14.29 -10.17
C GLU A 112 9.33 -12.95 -10.12
N TYR A 113 8.95 -12.47 -8.92
CA TYR A 113 8.14 -11.27 -8.76
C TYR A 113 8.86 -10.16 -8.00
N VAL A 114 8.49 -8.92 -8.32
CA VAL A 114 8.77 -7.77 -7.47
C VAL A 114 7.90 -7.86 -6.24
N ALA A 115 8.53 -7.81 -5.05
CA ALA A 115 7.85 -7.79 -3.78
C ALA A 115 7.84 -6.38 -3.17
N VAL A 116 6.66 -5.93 -2.73
CA VAL A 116 6.50 -4.75 -1.87
C VAL A 116 5.89 -5.20 -0.56
N ALA A 117 6.70 -5.18 0.50
CA ALA A 117 6.32 -5.60 1.83
C ALA A 117 5.89 -4.41 2.69
N ILE A 118 4.79 -4.58 3.40
CA ILE A 118 4.18 -3.57 4.24
C ILE A 118 4.02 -4.15 5.64
N HIS A 119 4.68 -3.51 6.60
CA HIS A 119 4.71 -3.91 8.00
C HIS A 119 3.63 -3.16 8.77
N LEU A 120 2.75 -3.93 9.41
CA LEU A 120 1.63 -3.47 10.20
C LEU A 120 1.85 -3.79 11.69
N ALA A 121 1.58 -2.80 12.54
CA ALA A 121 1.59 -2.95 13.98
C ALA A 121 0.31 -3.64 14.48
N ASP A 122 0.44 -4.63 15.37
CA ASP A 122 -0.70 -5.25 16.10
C ASP A 122 -1.89 -5.67 15.21
N ALA A 123 -1.58 -6.12 13.99
CA ALA A 123 -2.58 -6.40 12.96
C ALA A 123 -2.84 -7.91 12.77
N TYR A 124 -1.93 -8.78 13.24
CA TYR A 124 -2.09 -10.21 13.11
C TYR A 124 -2.98 -10.77 14.22
N LYS A 125 -4.14 -11.31 13.85
CA LYS A 125 -5.20 -11.77 14.77
C LYS A 125 -5.72 -13.13 14.38
N GLN A 126 -6.37 -13.80 15.33
CA GLN A 126 -7.02 -15.09 15.07
C GLN A 126 -8.04 -14.98 13.93
N GLY A 127 -8.03 -15.95 13.02
CA GLY A 127 -8.92 -16.00 11.85
C GLY A 127 -8.36 -15.34 10.59
N ILE A 128 -7.18 -14.72 10.64
CA ILE A 128 -6.46 -14.31 9.43
C ILE A 128 -5.91 -15.55 8.74
N THR A 129 -6.29 -15.74 7.47
CA THR A 129 -5.86 -16.87 6.64
C THR A 129 -4.94 -16.48 5.49
N GLY A 130 -4.78 -15.18 5.22
CA GLY A 130 -4.06 -14.65 4.04
C GLY A 130 -4.82 -14.79 2.71
N ILE A 131 -5.86 -15.64 2.63
CA ILE A 131 -6.61 -15.90 1.39
C ILE A 131 -7.36 -14.64 0.94
N ALA A 132 -8.11 -14.00 1.84
CA ALA A 132 -8.85 -12.78 1.51
C ALA A 132 -7.90 -11.64 1.09
N GLN A 133 -6.74 -11.53 1.76
CA GLN A 133 -5.71 -10.55 1.43
C GLN A 133 -5.17 -10.78 0.02
N ARG A 134 -4.84 -12.02 -0.32
CA ARG A 134 -4.39 -12.41 -1.66
C ARG A 134 -5.44 -12.09 -2.72
N ASP A 135 -6.69 -12.44 -2.48
CA ASP A 135 -7.76 -12.27 -3.47
C ASP A 135 -8.05 -10.77 -3.73
N GLU A 136 -7.98 -9.92 -2.71
CA GLU A 136 -8.06 -8.46 -2.90
C GLU A 136 -6.83 -7.90 -3.64
N ALA A 137 -5.63 -8.41 -3.37
CA ALA A 137 -4.42 -8.02 -4.10
C ALA A 137 -4.52 -8.34 -5.60
N VAL A 138 -5.02 -9.54 -5.93
CA VAL A 138 -5.27 -9.93 -7.33
C VAL A 138 -6.32 -9.03 -7.97
N ARG A 139 -7.40 -8.69 -7.25
CA ARG A 139 -8.43 -7.76 -7.75
C ARG A 139 -7.87 -6.36 -8.02
N ALA A 140 -6.85 -5.93 -7.26
CA ALA A 140 -6.15 -4.66 -7.45
C ALA A 140 -5.12 -4.71 -8.60
N GLY A 141 -4.93 -5.85 -9.26
CA GLY A 141 -4.07 -6.01 -10.44
C GLY A 141 -2.68 -6.56 -10.15
N ALA A 142 -2.41 -7.03 -8.93
CA ALA A 142 -1.20 -7.76 -8.59
C ALA A 142 -1.30 -9.25 -8.99
N GLU A 143 -0.18 -9.95 -9.02
CA GLU A 143 -0.13 -11.40 -9.21
C GLU A 143 -0.52 -12.17 -7.94
N GLY A 144 -0.37 -11.53 -6.78
CA GLY A 144 -0.88 -12.04 -5.51
C GLY A 144 -0.44 -11.21 -4.32
N ALA A 145 -0.70 -11.74 -3.13
CA ALA A 145 -0.08 -11.27 -1.91
C ALA A 145 0.20 -12.43 -0.96
N ILE A 146 1.23 -12.28 -0.13
CA ILE A 146 1.58 -13.18 0.96
C ILE A 146 1.37 -12.44 2.28
N THR A 147 0.84 -13.13 3.27
CA THR A 147 0.64 -12.58 4.62
C THR A 147 1.46 -13.39 5.60
N PHE A 148 2.21 -12.71 6.46
CA PHE A 148 2.90 -13.32 7.60
C PHE A 148 2.50 -12.61 8.88
N GLY A 149 2.43 -13.35 9.97
CA GLY A 149 2.21 -12.81 11.31
C GLY A 149 3.36 -13.13 12.24
N ILE A 150 3.54 -12.33 13.29
CA ILE A 150 4.40 -12.70 14.42
C ILE A 150 3.56 -13.35 15.49
N LYS A 151 3.90 -14.60 15.82
CA LYS A 151 3.26 -15.38 16.88
C LYS A 151 4.30 -16.14 17.69
N GLN A 152 4.29 -15.94 19.00
CA GLN A 152 5.28 -16.50 19.94
C GLN A 152 6.72 -16.18 19.51
N GLY A 153 6.97 -14.96 19.03
CA GLY A 153 8.27 -14.49 18.53
C GLY A 153 8.68 -15.06 17.16
N ARG A 154 7.83 -15.85 16.52
CA ARG A 154 8.11 -16.51 15.23
C ARG A 154 7.32 -15.87 14.10
N LEU A 155 7.97 -15.71 12.94
CA LEU A 155 7.30 -15.35 11.70
C LEU A 155 6.56 -16.58 11.19
N VAL A 156 5.23 -16.49 11.12
CA VAL A 156 4.38 -17.61 10.74
C VAL A 156 3.54 -17.29 9.51
N SER A 157 3.36 -18.29 8.65
CA SER A 157 2.44 -18.24 7.52
C SER A 157 1.07 -18.79 7.94
N PRO A 158 -0.02 -18.01 7.85
CA PRO A 158 -1.38 -18.51 8.05
C PRO A 158 -1.86 -19.35 6.84
N PRO A 159 -2.91 -20.18 7.00
CA PRO A 159 -3.71 -20.38 8.22
C PRO A 159 -3.13 -21.43 9.17
N ASP A 160 -2.24 -22.30 8.70
CA ASP A 160 -1.70 -23.42 9.46
C ASP A 160 -0.59 -23.01 10.44
N GLY A 161 -0.11 -21.76 10.36
CA GLY A 161 0.86 -21.21 11.30
C GLY A 161 2.25 -21.82 11.12
N LYS A 162 2.59 -22.24 9.89
CA LYS A 162 3.91 -22.78 9.57
C LYS A 162 5.00 -21.74 9.82
N ASP A 163 6.11 -22.21 10.38
CA ASP A 163 7.26 -21.37 10.66
C ASP A 163 7.99 -21.02 9.37
N VAL A 164 8.14 -19.72 9.08
CA VAL A 164 8.84 -19.28 7.86
C VAL A 164 10.33 -19.59 7.96
N ALA A 165 10.91 -19.61 9.16
CA ALA A 165 12.32 -19.96 9.33
C ALA A 165 12.63 -21.42 8.95
N GLU A 166 11.63 -22.31 8.99
CA GLU A 166 11.77 -23.70 8.54
C GLU A 166 11.56 -23.85 7.03
N LEU A 167 10.64 -23.06 6.46
CA LEU A 167 10.28 -23.14 5.04
C LEU A 167 11.24 -22.37 4.13
N SER A 168 11.67 -21.19 4.58
CA SER A 168 12.45 -20.22 3.80
C SER A 168 13.33 -19.39 4.74
N PRO A 169 14.45 -19.98 5.23
CA PRO A 169 15.31 -19.34 6.24
C PRO A 169 15.92 -18.01 5.78
N GLY A 170 16.28 -17.89 4.50
CA GLY A 170 16.88 -16.67 3.95
C GLY A 170 15.88 -15.51 3.93
N ASP A 171 14.65 -15.79 3.49
CA ASP A 171 13.60 -14.79 3.43
C ASP A 171 13.06 -14.44 4.85
N ASP A 172 13.01 -15.38 5.80
CA ASP A 172 12.72 -15.06 7.22
C ASP A 172 13.74 -14.07 7.78
N LEU A 173 15.03 -14.34 7.58
CA LEU A 173 16.11 -13.48 8.05
C LEU A 173 16.01 -12.07 7.45
N LEU A 174 15.80 -11.98 6.13
CA LEU A 174 15.62 -10.70 5.42
C LEU A 174 14.45 -9.90 6.01
N LEU A 175 13.29 -10.53 6.18
CA LEU A 175 12.09 -9.87 6.72
C LEU A 175 12.32 -9.39 8.16
N ARG A 176 12.95 -10.21 9.00
CA ARG A 176 13.25 -9.83 10.39
C ARG A 176 14.23 -8.67 10.48
N GLN A 177 15.30 -8.69 9.68
CA GLN A 177 16.28 -7.60 9.66
C GLN A 177 15.67 -6.30 9.12
N THR A 178 14.81 -6.40 8.11
CA THR A 178 14.21 -5.21 7.47
C THR A 178 13.20 -4.51 8.37
N PHE A 179 12.40 -5.27 9.12
CA PHE A 179 11.24 -4.75 9.83
C PHE A 179 11.34 -4.80 11.36
N SER A 180 12.23 -5.63 11.91
CA SER A 180 12.32 -5.88 13.36
C SER A 180 10.93 -6.07 14.01
N PRO A 181 10.10 -7.00 13.48
CA PRO A 181 8.68 -7.05 13.82
C PRO A 181 8.47 -7.56 15.25
N SER A 182 7.49 -6.98 15.93
CA SER A 182 7.10 -7.33 17.30
C SER A 182 5.96 -8.36 17.32
N GLU A 183 5.67 -8.96 18.48
CA GLU A 183 4.54 -9.88 18.64
C GLU A 183 3.22 -9.26 18.12
N ASN A 184 2.41 -10.05 17.43
CA ASN A 184 1.18 -9.64 16.74
C ASN A 184 1.35 -8.64 15.58
N ASP A 185 2.57 -8.22 15.25
CA ASP A 185 2.80 -7.50 13.99
C ASP A 185 2.49 -8.42 12.81
N MET A 186 2.14 -7.79 11.68
CA MET A 186 1.85 -8.49 10.43
C MET A 186 2.70 -7.91 9.31
N ILE A 187 3.14 -8.74 8.38
CA ILE A 187 3.82 -8.32 7.15
C ILE A 187 2.98 -8.82 5.98
N VAL A 188 2.50 -7.89 5.16
CA VAL A 188 1.76 -8.18 3.94
C VAL A 188 2.65 -7.82 2.76
N ILE A 189 2.85 -8.77 1.86
CA ILE A 189 3.75 -8.63 0.72
C ILE A 189 2.94 -8.73 -0.55
N GLY A 190 2.77 -7.60 -1.24
CA GLY A 190 2.20 -7.59 -2.58
C GLY A 190 3.24 -8.06 -3.60
N LEU A 191 2.81 -8.89 -4.54
CA LEU A 191 3.67 -9.51 -5.53
C LEU A 191 3.20 -9.16 -6.93
N ALA A 192 4.11 -8.62 -7.75
CA ALA A 192 3.77 -8.38 -9.14
C ALA A 192 4.97 -8.33 -10.08
N LYS A 193 4.70 -8.22 -11.38
CA LYS A 193 5.74 -8.00 -12.41
C LYS A 193 6.39 -6.61 -12.34
N ASP A 194 5.75 -5.66 -11.69
CA ASP A 194 6.27 -4.31 -11.48
C ASP A 194 5.94 -3.79 -10.08
N ARG A 195 6.73 -2.82 -9.61
CA ARG A 195 6.62 -2.28 -8.25
C ARG A 195 5.28 -1.62 -7.97
N TYR A 196 4.63 -1.02 -8.97
CA TYR A 196 3.41 -0.25 -8.75
C TYR A 196 2.22 -1.18 -8.52
N ARG A 197 2.14 -2.26 -9.29
CA ARG A 197 1.15 -3.32 -9.06
C ARG A 197 1.39 -4.07 -7.75
N ALA A 198 2.65 -4.33 -7.41
CA ALA A 198 3.01 -4.94 -6.13
C ALA A 198 2.56 -4.07 -4.95
N LEU A 199 2.82 -2.76 -5.01
CA LEU A 199 2.33 -1.78 -4.02
C LEU A 199 0.80 -1.76 -3.95
N ALA A 200 0.12 -1.66 -5.10
CA ALA A 200 -1.35 -1.66 -5.16
C ALA A 200 -1.94 -2.93 -4.54
N GLY A 201 -1.35 -4.09 -4.83
CA GLY A 201 -1.75 -5.37 -4.24
C GLY A 201 -1.56 -5.43 -2.73
N GLY A 202 -0.40 -4.99 -2.23
CA GLY A 202 -0.11 -4.94 -0.80
C GLY A 202 -1.07 -4.01 -0.05
N LEU A 203 -1.35 -2.83 -0.61
CA LEU A 203 -2.29 -1.88 -0.02
C LEU A 203 -3.73 -2.42 -0.05
N ALA A 204 -4.17 -3.06 -1.13
CA ALA A 204 -5.50 -3.67 -1.22
C ALA A 204 -5.69 -4.77 -0.17
N ALA A 205 -4.66 -5.62 0.00
CA ALA A 205 -4.63 -6.65 1.02
C ALA A 205 -4.79 -6.05 2.43
N ILE A 206 -4.11 -4.94 2.74
CA ILE A 206 -4.25 -4.26 4.04
C ILE A 206 -5.65 -3.67 4.22
N PHE A 207 -6.19 -3.03 3.18
CA PHE A 207 -7.52 -2.44 3.23
C PHE A 207 -8.61 -3.47 3.53
N SER A 208 -8.41 -4.73 3.10
CA SER A 208 -9.33 -5.84 3.41
C SER A 208 -9.45 -6.17 4.90
N LEU A 209 -8.44 -5.80 5.72
CA LEU A 209 -8.41 -6.06 7.16
C LEU A 209 -9.35 -5.11 7.92
N SER A 210 -9.50 -3.88 7.43
CA SER A 210 -10.31 -2.84 8.05
C SER A 210 -11.82 -2.95 7.76
N GLN A 211 -12.20 -3.89 6.89
CA GLN A 211 -13.61 -4.14 6.50
C GLN A 211 -14.27 -5.28 7.29
N LYS A 212 -13.65 -5.75 8.39
CA LYS A 212 -14.18 -6.79 9.27
C LYS A 212 -14.36 -6.31 10.70
#